data_AF-A0A920V7F7-F1
#
_entry.id   AF-A0A920V7F7-F1
#
_cell.length_a   1.000
_cell.length_b   1.000
_cell.length_c   1.000
_cell.angle_alpha   90.00
_cell.angle_beta   90.00
_cell.angle_gamma   90.00
#
_symmetry.space_group_name_H-M   'P 1'
#
loop_
_entity.id
_entity.type
_entity.pdbx_description
1 polymer ?
#
loop_
_entity_poly.entity_id
_entity_poly.type
_entity_poly.pdbx_seq_one_letter_code
_entity_poly.pdbx_strand_id
1 'polypeptide(L)' 'MSKMGISVLSSYRGGGNFETVGLSRTIVSEFFPGITSKISGIGISGIEKKIREIHEQAFKEK' A
#
# COMPACT_ATOMS: atom_id res chain seq x y z
N MET A 1 11.61 10.58 7.41
CA MET A 1 11.44 10.65 8.87
C MET A 1 11.52 12.08 9.38
N SER A 2 12.57 12.83 9.02
CA SER A 2 12.76 14.24 9.44
C SER A 2 11.60 15.19 9.11
N LYS A 3 10.84 14.95 8.03
CA LYS A 3 9.60 15.70 7.72
C LYS A 3 8.55 15.61 8.84
N MET A 4 8.57 14.52 9.60
CA MET A 4 7.74 14.28 10.79
C MET A 4 8.53 14.49 12.10
N GLY A 5 9.76 15.03 12.04
CA GLY A 5 10.64 15.21 13.19
C GLY A 5 11.23 13.92 13.77
N ILE A 6 11.11 12.78 13.09
CA ILE A 6 11.65 11.50 13.56
C ILE A 6 13.11 11.37 13.13
N SER A 7 14.01 11.24 14.10
CA SER A 7 15.46 11.20 13.88
C SER A 7 16.06 9.80 13.86
N VAL A 8 15.33 8.78 14.33
CA VAL A 8 15.83 7.40 14.45
C VAL A 8 14.93 6.44 13.70
N LEU A 9 15.54 5.55 12.90
CA LEU A 9 14.81 4.58 12.08
C LEU A 9 13.99 3.59 12.91
N SER A 10 14.52 3.15 14.05
CA SER A 10 13.79 2.24 14.94
C SER A 10 12.44 2.81 15.38
N SER A 11 12.35 4.11 15.61
CA SER A 11 11.10 4.79 15.98
C SER A 11 10.12 4.96 14.82
N TYR A 12 10.60 4.98 13.57
CA TYR A 12 9.74 5.10 12.39
C TYR A 12 9.21 3.74 11.90
N ARG A 13 10.03 2.69 12.06
CA ARG A 13 9.67 1.32 11.67
C ARG A 13 8.39 0.88 12.40
N GLY A 14 7.43 0.38 11.64
CA GLY A 14 6.15 -0.08 12.19
C GLY A 14 5.20 1.04 12.66
N GLY A 15 5.63 2.30 12.65
CA GLY A 15 4.81 3.42 13.15
C GLY A 15 3.65 3.84 12.26
N GLY A 16 3.46 3.20 11.09
CA GLY A 16 2.32 3.48 10.21
C GLY A 16 2.18 4.95 9.79
N ASN A 17 3.30 5.66 9.63
CA ASN A 17 3.36 7.10 9.37
C ASN A 17 2.97 7.50 7.93
N PHE A 18 1.88 6.93 7.42
CA PHE A 18 1.33 7.21 6.10
C PHE A 18 -0.20 7.16 6.12
N GLU A 19 -0.82 7.81 5.14
CA GLU A 19 -2.26 7.73 4.90
C GLU A 19 -2.52 6.89 3.67
N THR A 20 -3.47 5.98 3.76
CA THR A 20 -3.84 5.15 2.60
C THR A 20 -4.96 5.83 1.81
N VAL A 21 -4.79 5.89 0.49
CA VAL A 21 -5.77 6.44 -0.44
C VAL A 21 -5.95 5.48 -1.60
N GLY A 22 -7.20 5.10 -1.91
CA GLY A 22 -7.52 4.26 -3.06
C GLY A 22 -7.30 2.76 -2.85
N LEU A 23 -6.99 2.32 -1.62
CA LEU A 23 -7.04 0.91 -1.23
C LEU A 23 -8.31 0.62 -0.45
N SER A 24 -8.88 -0.57 -0.65
CA SER A 24 -10.09 -0.98 0.06
C SER A 24 -9.86 -1.02 1.58
N ARG A 25 -10.87 -0.62 2.35
CA ARG A 25 -10.75 -0.61 3.82
C ARG A 25 -10.46 -1.99 4.38
N THR A 26 -11.01 -3.06 3.80
CA THR A 26 -10.78 -4.45 4.21
C THR A 26 -9.30 -4.83 4.19
N ILE A 27 -8.61 -4.57 3.06
CA ILE A 27 -7.18 -4.92 2.96
C ILE A 27 -6.32 -4.05 3.88
N VAL A 28 -6.70 -2.79 4.08
CA VAL A 28 -5.95 -1.89 4.97
C VAL A 28 -6.10 -2.34 6.41
N SER A 29 -7.31 -2.73 6.84
CA SER A 29 -7.52 -3.26 8.19
C SER A 29 -6.81 -4.60 8.43
N GLU A 30 -6.71 -5.44 7.39
CA GLU A 30 -6.12 -6.79 7.50
C GLU A 30 -4.58 -6.77 7.48
N PHE A 31 -3.99 -5.99 6.58
CA PHE A 31 -2.53 -5.98 6.36
C PHE A 31 -1.80 -4.79 7.00
N PHE A 32 -2.51 -3.70 7.30
CA PHE A 32 -1.94 -2.46 7.86
C PHE A 32 -2.77 -1.95 9.07
N PRO A 33 -2.86 -2.75 10.15
CA PRO A 33 -3.67 -2.38 11.30
C PRO A 33 -3.21 -1.05 11.90
N GLY A 34 -4.16 -0.19 12.27
CA GLY A 34 -3.90 1.15 12.80
C GLY A 34 -3.77 2.25 11.75
N ILE A 35 -3.83 1.91 10.45
CA ILE A 35 -3.80 2.89 9.36
C ILE A 35 -5.21 3.05 8.77
N THR A 36 -5.62 4.30 8.55
CA THR A 36 -6.95 4.59 7.99
C THR A 36 -6.90 4.79 6.48
N SER A 37 -7.89 4.25 5.79
CA SER A 37 -8.18 4.55 4.37
C SER A 37 -9.47 5.35 4.26
N LYS A 38 -9.36 6.69 4.19
CA LYS A 38 -10.53 7.57 4.11
C LYS A 38 -11.29 7.35 2.80
N ILE A 39 -10.54 7.31 1.70
CA ILE A 39 -11.05 7.02 0.36
C ILE A 39 -10.73 5.56 0.03
N SER A 40 -11.78 4.73 0.04
CA SER A 40 -11.67 3.31 -0.32
C SER A 40 -11.34 3.15 -1.81
N GLY A 41 -10.86 1.98 -2.20
CA GLY A 41 -10.62 1.67 -3.61
C GLY A 41 -10.36 0.19 -3.84
N ILE A 42 -9.27 -0.12 -4.54
CA ILE A 42 -9.01 -1.48 -5.05
C ILE A 42 -8.75 -2.48 -3.91
N GLY A 43 -9.26 -3.68 -4.08
CA GLY A 43 -8.95 -4.84 -3.24
C GLY A 43 -7.88 -5.73 -3.87
N ILE A 44 -7.66 -6.90 -3.28
CA ILE A 44 -6.64 -7.87 -3.71
C ILE A 44 -6.77 -8.24 -5.19
N SER A 45 -7.98 -8.60 -5.65
CA SER A 45 -8.20 -8.99 -7.05
C SER A 45 -7.89 -7.87 -8.05
N GLY A 46 -8.12 -6.60 -7.66
CA GLY A 46 -7.78 -5.44 -8.49
C GLY A 46 -6.26 -5.21 -8.58
N ILE A 47 -5.56 -5.41 -7.46
CA ILE A 47 -4.09 -5.36 -7.39
C ILE A 47 -3.49 -6.48 -8.24
N GLU A 48 -3.97 -7.71 -8.05
CA GLU A 48 -3.52 -8.90 -8.80
C GLU A 48 -3.67 -8.69 -10.31
N LYS A 49 -4.87 -8.30 -10.77
CA LYS A 49 -5.14 -8.05 -12.19
C LYS A 49 -4.13 -7.07 -12.78
N LYS A 50 -3.88 -5.94 -12.09
CA LYS A 50 -2.95 -4.92 -12.56
C LYS A 50 -1.51 -5.42 -12.61
N ILE A 51 -1.08 -6.21 -11.62
CA ILE A 51 0.25 -6.83 -11.61
C ILE A 51 0.39 -7.82 -12.77
N ARG A 52 -0.63 -8.65 -13.03
CA ARG A 52 -0.64 -9.60 -14.15
C ARG A 52 -0.56 -8.89 -15.49
N GLU A 53 -1.31 -7.81 -15.70
CA GLU A 53 -1.24 -7.00 -16.92
C GLU A 53 0.18 -6.45 -17.15
N ILE A 54 0.82 -5.91 -16.11
CA ILE A 54 2.20 -5.42 -16.19
C ILE A 54 3.18 -6.56 -16.50
N HIS A 55 3.00 -7.71 -15.87
CA HIS A 55 3.83 -8.90 -16.09
C HIS A 55 3.68 -9.41 -17.54
N GLU A 56 2.46 -9.57 -18.03
CA GLU A 56 2.21 -9.98 -19.42
C GLU A 56 2.80 -9.00 -20.43
N GLN A 57 2.76 -7.70 -20.17
CA GLN A 57 3.40 -6.70 -21.02
C GLN A 57 4.92 -6.83 -21.06
N ALA A 58 5.55 -7.16 -19.92
CA ALA A 58 7.00 -7.31 -19.82
C ALA A 58 7.51 -8.63 -20.45
N PHE A 59 6.70 -9.69 -20.42
CA PHE A 59 7.09 -11.04 -20.82
C PHE A 59 6.37 -11.58 -22.06
N LYS A 60 5.49 -10.80 -22.70
CA LYS A 60 5.01 -11.13 -24.04
C LYS A 60 6.19 -11.08 -25.01
N GLU A 61 6.71 -12.25 -25.37
CA GLU A 61 7.56 -12.40 -26.54
C GLU A 61 6.82 -11.86 -27.78
N LYS A 62 7.57 -11.20 -28.67
CA LYS A 62 7.05 -10.71 -29.95
C LYS A 62 6.63 -11.85 -30.86
#